data_AF-A0A2V7WE77-F1
#
_entry.id   AF-A0A2V7WE77-F1
#
_cell.length_a   1.000
_cell.length_b   1.000
_cell.length_c   1.000
_cell.angle_alpha   90.00
_cell.angle_beta   90.00
_cell.angle_gamma   90.00
#
_symmetry.space_group_name_H-M   'P 1'
#
loop_
_entity.id
_entity.type
_entity.pdbx_description
1 polymer ?
#
loop_
_entity_poly.entity_id
_entity_poly.type
_entity_poly.pdbx_seq_one_letter_code
_entity_poly.pdbx_strand_id
1 'polypeptide(L)'
;MIPPAGMAIAALTVMLWILWSDTIRARRSVPVLYALRVALYLIMAAVLVLNRIRYPYLFSTAASVLVALAAVVGVLGAFYFGRRLVRRA
;
A
#
# COMPACT_ATOMS: atom_id res chain seq x y z
N MET A 1 -5.53 -9.85 19.65
CA MET A 1 -4.66 -8.93 18.89
C MET A 1 -4.45 -9.52 17.52
N ILE A 2 -4.64 -8.76 16.43
CA ILE A 2 -4.38 -9.27 15.08
C ILE A 2 -2.86 -9.49 14.95
N PRO A 3 -2.39 -10.69 14.54
CA PRO A 3 -0.97 -10.94 14.39
C PRO A 3 -0.39 -10.00 13.31
N PRO A 4 0.82 -9.45 13.51
CA PRO A 4 1.39 -8.47 12.57
C PRO A 4 1.53 -9.00 11.13
N ALA A 5 1.76 -10.30 10.97
CA ALA A 5 1.73 -10.96 9.66
C ALA A 5 0.35 -10.87 9.00
N GLY A 6 -0.74 -11.09 9.76
CA GLY A 6 -2.11 -10.96 9.26
C GLY A 6 -2.45 -9.54 8.81
N MET A 7 -1.98 -8.53 9.54
CA MET A 7 -2.12 -7.13 9.11
C MET A 7 -1.38 -6.84 7.81
N ALA A 8 -0.12 -7.30 7.68
CA ALA A 8 0.68 -7.09 6.47
C ALA A 8 0.05 -7.77 5.24
N ILE A 9 -0.48 -8.99 5.41
CA ILE A 9 -1.19 -9.71 4.35
C ILE A 9 -2.46 -8.96 3.96
N ALA A 10 -3.30 -8.55 4.91
CA ALA A 10 -4.52 -7.80 4.62
C ALA A 10 -4.22 -6.50 3.86
N ALA A 11 -3.19 -5.76 4.29
CA ALA A 11 -2.74 -4.55 3.60
C ALA A 11 -2.29 -4.83 2.17
N LEU A 12 -1.46 -5.88 1.96
CA LEU A 12 -1.02 -6.32 0.63
C LEU A 12 -2.20 -6.69 -0.27
N THR A 13 -3.15 -7.48 0.23
CA THR A 13 -4.34 -7.89 -0.52
C THR A 13 -5.13 -6.66 -0.99
N VAL A 14 -5.38 -5.70 -0.09
CA VAL A 14 -6.12 -4.47 -0.43
C VAL A 14 -5.34 -3.62 -1.43
N MET A 15 -4.03 -3.43 -1.24
CA MET A 15 -3.19 -2.69 -2.18
C MET A 15 -3.28 -3.32 -3.58
N LEU A 16 -2.95 -4.60 -3.71
CA LEU A 16 -2.97 -5.31 -4.99
C LEU A 16 -4.36 -5.29 -5.64
N TRP A 17 -5.42 -5.42 -4.84
CA TRP A 17 -6.80 -5.29 -5.32
C TRP A 17 -7.07 -3.92 -5.93
N ILE A 18 -6.63 -2.83 -5.28
CA ILE A 18 -6.81 -1.46 -5.80
C ILE A 18 -6.03 -1.29 -7.12
N LEU A 19 -4.82 -1.83 -7.21
CA LEU A 19 -4.00 -1.78 -8.42
C LEU A 19 -4.70 -2.49 -9.57
N TRP A 20 -5.17 -3.72 -9.33
CA TRP A 20 -5.89 -4.54 -10.29
C TRP A 20 -7.26 -3.95 -10.67
N SER A 21 -7.97 -3.36 -9.71
CA SER A 21 -9.25 -2.69 -9.98
C SER A 21 -9.08 -1.49 -10.95
N ASP A 22 -7.94 -0.80 -10.90
CA ASP A 22 -7.63 0.29 -11.85
C ASP A 22 -7.24 -0.22 -13.25
N THR A 23 -6.72 -1.44 -13.37
CA THR A 23 -6.43 -2.03 -14.69
C THR A 23 -7.69 -2.51 -15.41
N ILE A 24 -8.72 -2.94 -14.67
CA ILE A 24 -9.98 -3.45 -15.24
C ILE A 24 -10.99 -2.34 -15.55
N ARG A 25 -11.02 -1.26 -14.77
CA ARG A 25 -12.02 -0.21 -14.98
C ARG A 25 -11.75 0.57 -16.27
N ALA A 26 -12.62 0.38 -17.26
CA ALA A 26 -12.61 1.13 -18.52
C ALA A 26 -12.97 2.63 -18.37
N ARG A 27 -13.72 3.01 -17.32
CA ARG A 27 -14.05 4.41 -17.04
C ARG A 27 -12.88 5.11 -16.34
N ARG A 28 -12.35 6.17 -16.97
CA ARG A 28 -11.30 7.03 -16.43
C ARG A 28 -11.73 7.60 -15.07
N SER A 29 -11.03 7.21 -14.00
CA SER A 29 -11.27 7.76 -12.66
C SER A 29 -10.87 9.23 -12.61
N VAL A 30 -11.60 10.02 -11.81
CA VAL A 30 -11.37 11.46 -11.59
C VAL A 30 -9.97 11.69 -10.97
N PRO A 31 -9.23 12.77 -11.29
CA PRO A 31 -7.89 13.03 -10.74
C PRO A 31 -7.82 12.94 -9.21
N VAL A 32 -8.86 13.41 -8.51
CA VAL A 32 -8.97 13.34 -7.04
C VAL A 32 -8.87 11.91 -6.51
N LEU A 33 -9.44 10.93 -7.21
CA LEU A 33 -9.36 9.52 -6.80
C LEU A 33 -7.96 8.94 -6.95
N TYR A 34 -7.15 9.42 -7.90
CA TYR A 34 -5.75 9.03 -8.01
C TYR A 34 -4.92 9.62 -6.86
N ALA A 35 -5.14 10.88 -6.52
CA ALA A 35 -4.49 11.51 -5.36
C ALA A 35 -4.83 10.76 -4.06
N LEU A 36 -6.09 10.38 -3.87
CA LEU A 36 -6.52 9.59 -2.72
C LEU A 36 -5.83 8.21 -2.67
N ARG A 37 -5.72 7.51 -3.80
CA ARG A 37 -5.01 6.22 -3.87
C ARG A 37 -3.53 6.37 -3.54
N VAL A 38 -2.86 7.41 -4.05
CA VAL A 38 -1.46 7.70 -3.69
C VAL A 38 -1.33 7.90 -2.19
N ALA A 39 -2.18 8.74 -1.59
CA ALA A 39 -2.17 8.98 -0.16
C ALA A 39 -2.40 7.69 0.65
N LEU A 40 -3.39 6.88 0.27
CA LEU A 40 -3.69 5.60 0.94
C LEU A 40 -2.49 4.65 0.92
N TYR A 41 -1.81 4.53 -0.21
CA TYR A 41 -0.64 3.67 -0.36
C TYR A 41 0.52 4.15 0.51
N LEU A 42 0.80 5.46 0.53
CA LEU A 42 1.86 6.06 1.34
C LEU A 42 1.57 5.96 2.84
N ILE A 43 0.34 6.28 3.27
CA ILE A 43 -0.08 6.18 4.67
C ILE A 43 0.05 4.74 5.15
N MET A 44 -0.45 3.78 4.38
CA MET A 44 -0.40 2.37 4.78
C MET A 44 1.05 1.86 4.87
N ALA A 45 1.90 2.21 3.91
CA ALA A 45 3.33 1.87 3.96
C ALA A 45 4.00 2.50 5.20
N ALA A 46 3.76 3.78 5.46
CA ALA A 46 4.31 4.49 6.61
C ALA A 46 3.87 3.85 7.93
N VAL A 47 2.58 3.53 8.08
CA VAL A 47 2.04 2.87 9.29
C VAL A 47 2.71 1.51 9.52
N LEU A 48 2.89 0.70 8.47
CA LEU A 48 3.54 -0.61 8.59
C LEU A 48 5.01 -0.49 9.00
N VAL A 49 5.75 0.45 8.40
CA VAL A 49 7.15 0.70 8.75
C VAL A 49 7.28 1.27 10.18
N LEU A 50 6.46 2.26 10.53
CA LEU A 50 6.45 2.84 11.88
C LEU A 50 6.11 1.79 12.94
N ASN A 51 5.13 0.92 12.68
CA ASN A 51 4.81 -0.19 13.58
C ASN A 51 5.99 -1.15 13.76
N ARG A 52 6.74 -1.44 12.69
CA ARG A 52 7.93 -2.30 12.77
C ARG A 52 9.08 -1.68 13.58
N ILE A 53 9.26 -0.37 13.47
CA ILE A 53 10.27 0.38 14.23
C ILE A 53 9.87 0.49 15.70
N ARG A 54 8.59 0.78 15.98
CA ARG A 54 8.07 1.02 17.33
C ARG A 54 7.92 -0.27 18.14
N TYR A 55 7.60 -1.38 17.50
CA TYR A 55 7.33 -2.65 18.17
C TYR A 55 8.17 -3.81 17.61
N PRO A 56 9.51 -3.72 17.62
CA PRO A 56 10.36 -4.66 16.90
C PRO A 56 10.25 -6.10 17.41
N TYR A 57 9.99 -6.29 18.71
CA TYR A 57 9.88 -7.59 19.38
C TYR A 57 8.58 -8.35 19.06
N LEU A 58 7.56 -7.68 18.49
CA LEU A 58 6.29 -8.32 18.11
C LEU A 58 6.35 -8.97 16.71
N PHE A 59 7.39 -8.67 15.91
CA PHE A 59 7.51 -9.15 14.54
C PHE A 59 8.47 -10.34 14.48
N SER A 60 7.96 -11.51 14.11
CA SER A 60 8.81 -12.61 13.65
C SER A 60 9.56 -12.22 12.37
N THR A 61 10.61 -12.96 12.02
CA THR A 61 11.37 -12.77 10.77
C THR A 61 10.43 -12.77 9.56
N ALA A 62 9.49 -13.73 9.50
CA ALA A 62 8.50 -13.81 8.43
C ALA A 62 7.58 -12.57 8.39
N ALA A 63 7.09 -12.10 9.54
CA ALA A 63 6.25 -10.90 9.60
C ALA A 63 7.02 -9.65 9.16
N SER A 64 8.31 -9.56 9.47
CA SER A 64 9.18 -8.46 9.05
C SER A 64 9.35 -8.43 7.52
N VAL A 65 9.55 -9.59 6.90
CA VAL A 65 9.64 -9.71 5.42
C VAL A 65 8.32 -9.30 4.77
N LEU A 66 7.18 -9.75 5.32
CA LEU A 66 5.86 -9.35 4.80
C LEU A 66 5.62 -7.85 4.90
N VAL A 67 6.02 -7.21 6.00
CA VAL A 67 5.95 -5.76 6.15
C VAL A 67 6.84 -5.05 5.12
N ALA A 68 8.06 -5.53 4.91
CA ALA A 68 8.97 -4.95 3.92
C ALA A 68 8.38 -5.04 2.50
N LEU A 69 7.84 -6.21 2.12
CA LEU A 69 7.16 -6.40 0.84
C LEU A 69 5.93 -5.49 0.71
N ALA A 70 5.11 -5.39 1.76
CA ALA A 70 3.96 -4.50 1.78
C ALA A 70 4.35 -3.02 1.62
N ALA A 71 5.43 -2.59 2.28
CA ALA A 71 5.96 -1.24 2.13
C ALA A 71 6.46 -0.98 0.70
N VAL A 72 7.18 -1.93 0.08
CA VAL A 72 7.63 -1.84 -1.31
C VAL A 72 6.44 -1.72 -2.27
N VAL A 73 5.41 -2.56 -2.12
CA VAL A 73 4.18 -2.47 -2.92
C VAL A 73 3.48 -1.14 -2.69
N GLY A 74 3.45 -0.66 -1.45
CA GLY A 74 2.98 0.68 -1.07
C GLY A 74 3.66 1.80 -1.88
N VAL A 75 4.99 1.81 -1.91
CA VAL A 75 5.76 2.82 -2.65
C VAL A 75 5.56 2.69 -4.16
N LEU A 76 5.61 1.46 -4.71
CA LEU A 76 5.43 1.22 -6.14
C LEU A 76 4.03 1.62 -6.63
N GLY A 77 2.99 1.30 -5.87
CA GLY A 77 1.62 1.68 -6.21
C GLY A 77 1.39 3.20 -6.09
N ALA A 78 1.96 3.84 -5.07
CA ALA A 78 1.95 5.31 -4.98
C ALA A 78 2.63 5.96 -6.20
N PHE A 79 3.78 5.43 -6.63
CA PHE A 79 4.46 5.91 -7.83
C PHE A 79 3.64 5.69 -9.10
N TYR A 80 3.03 4.51 -9.25
CA TYR A 80 2.16 4.18 -10.38
C TYR A 80 0.99 5.15 -10.52
N PHE A 81 0.25 5.37 -9.43
CA PHE A 81 -0.90 6.29 -9.43
C PHE A 81 -0.48 7.75 -9.51
N GLY A 82 0.65 8.13 -8.90
CA GLY A 82 1.21 9.48 -9.00
C GLY A 82 1.61 9.83 -10.42
N ARG A 83 2.26 8.91 -11.14
CA ARG A 83 2.59 9.09 -12.57
C ARG A 83 1.34 9.25 -13.43
N ARG A 84 0.27 8.51 -13.13
CA ARG A 84 -1.03 8.64 -13.82
C ARG A 84 -1.74 9.96 -13.48
N LEU A 85 -1.57 10.49 -12.27
CA LEU A 85 -2.10 11.79 -11.84
C LEU A 85 -1.41 12.92 -12.61
N VAL A 86 -0.07 12.96 -12.62
CA VAL A 86 0.71 14.02 -13.30
C VAL A 86 0.44 14.04 -14.81
N ARG A 87 0.27 12.87 -15.44
CA ARG A 87 -0.07 12.79 -16.88
C ARG A 87 -1.49 13.27 -17.22
N ARG A 88 -2.33 13.53 -16.22
CA ARG A 88 -3.75 13.92 -16.39
C ARG A 88 -4.07 15.31 -15.83
N ALA A 89 -3.19 15.89 -15.03
CA ALA A 89 -3.23 17.29 -14.62
C ALA A 89 -2.68 18.18 -15.75
#